data_AF-A0A1A8AP35-F1
#
_entry.id   AF-A0A1A8AP35-F1
#
_cell.length_a   1.000
_cell.length_b   1.000
_cell.length_c   1.000
_cell.angle_alpha   90.00
_cell.angle_beta   90.00
_cell.angle_gamma   90.00
#
_symmetry.space_group_name_H-M   'P 1'
#
loop_
_entity.id
_entity.type
_entity.pdbx_description
1 polymer ?
#
loop_
_entity_poly.entity_id
_entity_poly.type
_entity_poly.pdbx_seq_one_letter_code
_entity_poly.pdbx_strand_id
1 'polypeptide(L)'
;EGPPSAGPHVKVQNINGFSVELSWTPPPVEFLHGFISNYTLFYSSRHHPAKSVVVPGHVCRHTLKNMSPGIYDIFMKASTVAGTSPAGNLANVLIGSEEMSIVTYV
;
A
#
# COMPACT_ATOMS: atom_id res chain seq x y z
N GLU A 1 -19.99 -15.57 -5.58
CA GLU A 1 -18.59 -15.11 -5.47
C GLU A 1 -17.95 -15.77 -4.27
N GLY A 2 -16.63 -15.95 -4.28
CA GLY A 2 -15.80 -16.38 -3.17
C GLY A 2 -14.77 -15.31 -2.81
N PRO A 3 -14.06 -15.45 -1.68
CA PRO A 3 -12.93 -14.60 -1.36
C PRO A 3 -11.79 -14.83 -2.37
N PRO A 4 -11.00 -13.79 -2.73
CA PRO A 4 -9.82 -14.01 -3.54
C PRO A 4 -8.81 -14.91 -2.82
N SER A 5 -8.14 -15.78 -3.56
CA SER A 5 -7.15 -16.72 -3.01
C SER A 5 -5.71 -16.17 -3.06
N ALA A 6 -5.50 -15.01 -3.67
CA ALA A 6 -4.22 -14.31 -3.73
C ALA A 6 -4.39 -12.81 -3.47
N GLY A 7 -3.36 -12.17 -2.91
CA GLY A 7 -3.35 -10.73 -2.63
C GLY A 7 -2.83 -9.88 -3.80
N PRO A 8 -3.08 -8.56 -3.78
CA PRO A 8 -2.55 -7.62 -4.78
C PRO A 8 -1.03 -7.55 -4.73
N HIS A 9 -0.41 -7.15 -5.84
CA HIS A 9 1.02 -6.88 -5.88
C HIS A 9 1.31 -5.37 -5.78
N VAL A 10 1.81 -4.91 -4.64
CA VAL A 10 2.12 -3.51 -4.33
C VAL A 10 3.53 -3.14 -4.82
N LYS A 11 3.64 -1.96 -5.42
CA LYS A 11 4.88 -1.33 -5.87
C LYS A 11 4.99 0.09 -5.33
N VAL A 12 6.15 0.43 -4.79
CA VAL A 12 6.51 1.81 -4.43
C VAL A 12 6.90 2.54 -5.70
N GLN A 13 6.20 3.63 -6.01
CA GLN A 13 6.46 4.45 -7.18
C GLN A 13 7.40 5.60 -6.86
N ASN A 14 7.15 6.28 -5.74
CA ASN A 14 7.96 7.42 -5.33
C ASN A 14 7.87 7.62 -3.81
N ILE A 15 8.93 8.19 -3.24
CA ILE A 15 8.98 8.65 -1.85
C ILE A 15 9.36 10.13 -1.90
N ASN A 16 8.51 11.00 -1.36
CA ASN A 16 8.73 12.44 -1.36
C ASN A 16 8.44 13.02 0.04
N GLY A 17 9.50 13.38 0.75
CA GLY A 17 9.44 13.83 2.14
C GLY A 17 8.73 12.79 3.01
N PHE A 18 7.60 13.20 3.60
CA PHE A 18 6.75 12.39 4.46
C PHE A 18 5.60 11.68 3.72
N SER A 19 5.76 11.43 2.41
CA SER A 19 4.74 10.79 1.58
C SER A 19 5.29 9.65 0.73
N VAL A 20 4.48 8.62 0.51
CA VAL A 20 4.80 7.46 -0.32
C VAL A 20 3.70 7.26 -1.36
N GLU A 21 4.07 7.35 -2.63
CA GLU A 21 3.19 6.99 -3.75
C GLU A 21 3.32 5.49 -4.04
N LEU A 22 2.19 4.80 -4.00
CA LEU A 22 2.08 3.36 -4.23
C LEU A 22 1.18 3.10 -5.43
N SER A 23 1.52 2.10 -6.22
CA SER A 23 0.59 1.47 -7.17
C SER A 23 0.52 -0.02 -6.90
N TRP A 24 -0.51 -0.67 -7.44
CA TRP A 24 -0.63 -2.13 -7.34
C TRP A 24 -1.34 -2.74 -8.54
N THR A 25 -1.11 -4.03 -8.73
CA THR A 25 -1.87 -4.85 -9.68
C THR A 25 -2.82 -5.79 -8.94
N PRO A 26 -4.04 -6.00 -9.44
CA PRO A 26 -4.97 -6.98 -8.86
C PRO A 26 -4.39 -8.40 -8.95
N PRO A 27 -4.88 -9.33 -8.10
CA PRO A 27 -4.69 -10.75 -8.35
C PRO A 27 -5.21 -11.15 -9.74
N PRO A 28 -4.58 -12.10 -10.43
CA PRO A 28 -5.11 -12.66 -11.68
C PRO A 28 -6.54 -13.17 -11.52
N VAL A 29 -7.33 -13.09 -12.59
CA VAL A 29 -8.79 -13.36 -12.55
C VAL A 29 -9.15 -14.75 -12.00
N GLU A 30 -8.31 -15.75 -12.29
CA GLU A 30 -8.45 -17.13 -11.79
C GLU A 30 -8.35 -17.25 -10.26
N PHE A 31 -7.79 -16.25 -9.58
CA PHE A 31 -7.66 -16.19 -8.12
C PHE A 31 -8.63 -15.22 -7.46
N LEU A 32 -9.47 -14.50 -8.22
CA LEU A 32 -10.41 -13.53 -7.65
C LEU A 32 -11.67 -14.17 -7.09
N HIS A 33 -12.16 -15.22 -7.74
CA HIS A 33 -13.43 -15.89 -7.40
C HIS A 33 -14.64 -14.95 -7.32
N GLY A 34 -14.57 -13.76 -7.92
CA GLY A 34 -15.59 -12.71 -7.83
C GLY A 34 -15.08 -11.37 -8.35
N PHE A 35 -15.78 -10.28 -8.03
CA PHE A 35 -15.38 -8.92 -8.42
C PHE A 35 -14.81 -8.16 -7.23
N ILE A 36 -13.69 -7.45 -7.46
CA ILE A 36 -13.06 -6.66 -6.40
C ILE A 36 -13.97 -5.49 -6.02
N SER A 37 -14.40 -5.46 -4.77
CA SER A 37 -15.19 -4.36 -4.20
C SER A 37 -14.29 -3.25 -3.67
N ASN A 38 -13.19 -3.61 -3.00
CA ASN A 38 -12.21 -2.68 -2.45
C ASN A 38 -10.84 -3.35 -2.26
N TYR A 39 -9.84 -2.52 -1.98
CA TYR A 39 -8.59 -2.95 -1.39
C TYR A 39 -8.39 -2.31 -0.02
N THR A 40 -7.69 -3.02 0.85
CA THR A 40 -7.22 -2.48 2.13
C THR A 40 -5.71 -2.46 2.16
N LEU A 41 -5.13 -1.27 2.20
CA LEU A 41 -3.71 -1.02 2.35
C LEU A 41 -3.35 -1.00 3.83
N PHE A 42 -2.37 -1.80 4.24
CA PHE A 42 -1.86 -1.85 5.60
C PHE A 42 -0.43 -1.33 5.63
N TYR A 43 -0.11 -0.54 6.65
CA TYR A 43 1.24 -0.03 6.85
C TYR A 43 1.55 0.11 8.34
N SER A 44 2.73 -0.35 8.74
CA SER A 44 3.18 -0.33 10.13
C SER A 44 4.66 -0.09 10.24
N SER A 45 5.09 0.50 11.36
CA SER A 45 6.50 0.69 11.68
C SER A 45 6.75 0.24 13.12
N ARG A 46 8.00 -0.10 13.48
CA ARG A 46 8.35 -0.50 14.85
C ARG A 46 7.93 0.53 15.90
N HIS A 47 8.01 1.82 15.58
CA HIS A 47 7.80 2.91 16.53
C HIS A 47 6.43 3.58 16.41
N HIS A 48 5.60 3.15 15.44
CA HIS A 48 4.32 3.79 15.16
C HIS A 48 3.20 2.74 15.11
N PRO A 49 1.99 3.04 15.61
CA PRO A 49 0.87 2.13 15.50
C PRO A 49 0.60 1.71 14.06
N ALA A 50 0.20 0.46 13.87
CA ALA A 50 -0.25 -0.03 12.57
C ALA A 50 -1.49 0.74 12.12
N LYS A 51 -1.53 1.11 10.83
CA LYS A 51 -2.61 1.86 10.21
C LYS A 51 -3.07 1.15 8.94
N SER A 52 -4.28 1.49 8.49
CA SER A 52 -4.80 1.00 7.22
C SER A 52 -5.67 2.03 6.51
N VAL A 53 -5.79 1.89 5.20
CA VAL A 53 -6.66 2.71 4.33
C VAL A 53 -7.44 1.78 3.41
N VAL A 54 -8.76 1.98 3.34
CA VAL A 54 -9.62 1.31 2.37
C VAL A 54 -9.73 2.17 1.12
N VAL A 55 -9.52 1.58 -0.04
CA VAL A 55 -9.63 2.26 -1.34
C VAL A 55 -10.61 1.51 -2.27
N PRO A 56 -11.35 2.22 -3.14
CA PRO A 56 -12.28 1.58 -4.06
C PRO A 56 -11.62 0.55 -5.00
N GLY A 57 -12.34 -0.51 -5.36
CA GLY A 57 -11.80 -1.62 -6.17
C GLY A 57 -11.35 -1.24 -7.59
N HIS A 58 -11.82 -0.12 -8.13
CA HIS A 58 -11.39 0.40 -9.45
C HIS A 58 -10.09 1.23 -9.38
N VAL A 59 -9.55 1.48 -8.19
CA VAL A 59 -8.33 2.27 -7.99
C VAL A 59 -7.12 1.33 -7.89
N CYS A 60 -6.04 1.68 -8.57
CA CYS A 60 -4.77 0.95 -8.56
C CYS A 60 -3.58 1.80 -8.08
N ARG A 61 -3.85 2.95 -7.46
CA ARG A 61 -2.83 3.91 -6.98
C ARG A 61 -3.32 4.70 -5.77
N HIS A 62 -2.45 4.95 -4.80
CA HIS A 62 -2.73 5.80 -3.64
C HIS A 62 -1.45 6.40 -3.06
N THR A 63 -1.58 7.56 -2.42
CA THR A 63 -0.47 8.23 -1.74
C THR A 63 -0.72 8.24 -0.24
N LEU A 64 0.12 7.54 0.51
CA LEU A 64 0.20 7.71 1.95
C LEU A 64 0.88 9.05 2.23
N LYS A 65 0.25 9.89 3.06
CA LYS A 65 0.75 11.23 3.42
C LYS A 65 0.98 11.34 4.91
N ASN A 66 1.74 12.35 5.32
CA ASN A 66 2.01 12.67 6.72
C ASN A 66 2.56 11.46 7.49
N MET A 67 3.44 10.70 6.84
CA MET A 67 4.13 9.58 7.46
C MET A 67 5.24 10.11 8.37
N SER A 68 5.33 9.55 9.56
CA SER A 68 6.43 9.89 10.47
C SER A 68 7.72 9.20 10.00
N PRO A 69 8.91 9.73 10.36
CA PRO A 69 10.16 9.03 10.10
C PRO A 69 10.16 7.59 10.65
N GLY A 70 10.73 6.68 9.87
CA GLY A 70 10.84 5.27 10.25
C GLY A 70 10.84 4.32 9.06
N ILE A 71 11.06 3.04 9.36
CA ILE A 71 10.96 1.94 8.40
C ILE A 71 9.53 1.38 8.47
N TYR A 72 8.87 1.31 7.32
CA TYR A 72 7.50 0.84 7.18
C TYR A 72 7.43 -0.45 6.39
N ASP A 73 6.68 -1.40 6.93
CA ASP A 73 6.21 -2.57 6.21
C ASP A 73 4.82 -2.28 5.65
N ILE A 74 4.68 -2.42 4.34
CA ILE A 74 3.47 -2.09 3.59
C ILE A 74 3.01 -3.31 2.80
N PHE A 75 1.75 -3.69 2.95
CA PHE A 75 1.12 -4.74 2.14
C PHE A 75 -0.35 -4.42 1.90
N MET A 76 -0.98 -5.12 0.96
CA MET A 76 -2.37 -4.90 0.60
C MET A 76 -3.16 -6.21 0.59
N LYS A 77 -4.46 -6.12 0.81
CA LYS A 77 -5.44 -7.20 0.59
C LYS A 77 -6.53 -6.74 -0.37
N ALA A 78 -7.06 -7.66 -1.16
CA ALA A 78 -8.23 -7.45 -1.99
C ALA A 78 -9.48 -8.01 -1.30
N SER A 79 -10.62 -7.37 -1.49
CA SER A 79 -11.91 -7.86 -1.00
C SER A 79 -12.90 -8.02 -2.16
N THR A 80 -13.64 -9.11 -2.15
CA THR A 80 -14.90 -9.27 -2.89
C THR A 80 -16.07 -9.11 -1.91
N VAL A 81 -17.31 -9.23 -2.39
CA VAL A 81 -18.47 -9.28 -1.47
C VAL A 81 -18.48 -10.55 -0.61
N ALA A 82 -17.71 -11.57 -0.99
CA ALA A 82 -17.66 -12.87 -0.32
C ALA A 82 -16.47 -13.03 0.64
N GLY A 83 -15.54 -12.08 0.69
CA GLY A 83 -14.48 -12.03 1.70
C GLY A 83 -13.18 -11.39 1.23
N THR A 84 -12.13 -11.57 2.02
CA THR A 84 -10.83 -10.90 1.84
C THR A 84 -9.73 -11.89 1.51
N SER A 85 -8.78 -11.47 0.68
CA SER A 85 -7.61 -12.24 0.29
C SER A 85 -6.61 -12.45 1.44
N PRO A 86 -5.68 -13.41 1.30
CA PRO A 86 -4.39 -13.35 1.97
C PRO A 86 -3.66 -12.03 1.69
N ALA A 87 -2.63 -11.72 2.49
CA ALA A 87 -1.78 -10.56 2.21
C ALA A 87 -1.07 -10.72 0.86
N GLY A 88 -0.95 -9.62 0.12
CA GLY A 88 -0.07 -9.51 -1.03
C GLY A 88 1.40 -9.52 -0.64
N ASN A 89 2.27 -9.09 -1.57
CA ASN A 89 3.68 -8.92 -1.25
C ASN A 89 3.90 -7.82 -0.20
N LEU A 90 5.00 -7.95 0.53
CA LEU A 90 5.48 -6.95 1.46
C LEU A 90 6.43 -5.98 0.73
N ALA A 91 6.18 -4.67 0.88
CA ALA A 91 7.08 -3.61 0.47
C ALA A 91 7.63 -2.93 1.72
N ASN A 92 8.96 -2.80 1.81
CA ASN A 92 9.63 -2.11 2.91
C ASN A 92 10.06 -0.71 2.44
N VAL A 93 9.73 0.32 3.21
CA VAL A 93 9.96 1.73 2.85
C VAL A 93 10.61 2.48 4.01
N LEU A 94 11.71 3.18 3.73
CA LEU A 94 12.33 4.10 4.69
C LEU A 94 11.82 5.53 4.47
N ILE A 95 11.22 6.11 5.49
CA ILE A 95 10.90 7.53 5.57
C ILE A 95 11.97 8.21 6.43
N GLY A 96 12.77 9.06 5.80
CA GLY A 96 13.79 9.85 6.50
C GLY A 96 13.18 10.91 7.41
N SER A 97 13.89 11.28 8.47
CA SER A 97 13.74 12.59 9.09
C SER A 97 14.41 13.60 8.17
N GLU A 98 13.75 14.69 7.79
CA GLU A 98 14.34 15.71 6.91
C GLU A 98 15.77 16.06 7.34
N GLU A 99 16.76 15.84 6.46
CA GLU A 99 18.02 16.56 6.53
C GLU A 99 18.38 17.07 5.13
N MET A 100 18.25 18.39 4.99
CA MET A 100 18.80 19.31 3.99
C MET A 100 18.26 19.24 2.55
N SER A 101 17.37 20.19 2.25
CA SER A 101 17.33 20.88 0.97
C SER A 101 18.73 21.39 0.63
N ILE A 102 19.42 20.74 -0.32
CA ILE A 102 20.54 21.41 -0.98
C ILE A 102 19.91 22.41 -1.95
N VAL A 103 19.71 23.64 -1.50
CA VAL A 103 19.58 24.76 -2.42
C VAL A 103 21.01 25.12 -2.82
N THR A 104 21.46 24.61 -3.97
CA THR A 104 22.67 25.15 -4.60
C THR A 104 22.30 26.53 -5.15
N TYR A 105 22.70 27.59 -4.44
CA TYR A 105 22.72 28.93 -5.01
C TYR A 105 23.90 28.98 -5.99
N VAL A 106 23.63 29.32 -7.26
CA VAL A 106 24.62 29.69 -8.27
C VAL A 106 24.57 31.19 -8.45
#